data_AF-A0A7S2XWI4-F1
#
_entry.id   AF-A0A7S2XWI4-F1
#
_cell.length_a   1.000
_cell.length_b   1.000
_cell.length_c   1.000
_cell.angle_alpha   90.00
_cell.angle_beta   90.00
_cell.angle_gamma   90.00
#
_symmetry.space_group_name_H-M   'P 1'
#
loop_
_entity.id
_entity.type
_entity.pdbx_description
1 polymer ?
#
loop_
_entity_poly.entity_id
_entity_poly.type
_entity_poly.pdbx_seq_one_letter_code
_entity_poly.pdbx_strand_id
1 'polypeptide(L)'
;EKLKRNKEFRNPQILQKVVDFFEITDIGSAFPKELFNPHGYSKDDFYDALILAQRRAQNKASREQQEKQQKLQQEQQKKMQQDAPYQQYQAQQQQQQRGPGGAPGQMPPIP
;
A
#
# COMPACT_ATOMS: atom_id res chain seq x y z
N GLU A 1 37.19 -44.37 -8.71
CA GLU A 1 38.21 -45.17 -9.44
C GLU A 1 37.79 -46.54 -9.98
N LYS A 2 37.10 -47.43 -9.24
CA LYS A 2 36.76 -48.77 -9.77
C LYS A 2 35.71 -48.77 -10.89
N LEU A 3 34.67 -47.94 -10.79
CA LEU A 3 33.58 -47.87 -11.78
C LEU A 3 34.04 -47.37 -13.15
N LYS A 4 34.86 -46.31 -13.19
CA LYS A 4 35.42 -45.73 -14.43
C LYS A 4 36.36 -46.69 -15.19
N ARG A 5 36.96 -47.65 -14.49
CA ARG A 5 37.90 -48.64 -15.07
C ARG A 5 37.21 -49.89 -15.60
N ASN A 6 35.97 -50.17 -15.18
CA ASN A 6 35.23 -51.32 -15.68
C ASN A 6 34.60 -51.00 -17.06
N LYS A 7 34.89 -51.86 -18.05
CA LYS A 7 34.43 -51.73 -19.44
C LYS A 7 32.92 -51.81 -19.57
N GLU A 8 32.24 -52.52 -18.67
CA GLU A 8 30.78 -52.68 -18.66
C GLU A 8 30.04 -51.35 -18.37
N PHE A 9 30.70 -50.41 -17.68
CA PHE A 9 30.13 -49.11 -17.31
C PHE A 9 30.59 -47.97 -18.23
N ARG A 10 31.28 -48.28 -19.34
CA ARG A 10 31.69 -47.29 -20.35
C ARG A 10 30.61 -47.01 -21.40
N ASN A 11 29.51 -47.75 -21.38
CA ASN A 11 28.40 -47.47 -22.28
C ASN A 11 27.69 -46.19 -21.80
N PRO A 12 27.68 -45.09 -22.59
CA PRO A 12 26.98 -43.86 -22.20
C PRO A 12 25.50 -44.10 -21.88
N GLN A 13 24.87 -45.10 -22.49
CA GLN A 13 23.49 -45.49 -22.22
C GLN A 13 23.28 -46.03 -20.80
N ILE A 14 24.28 -46.67 -20.17
CA ILE A 14 24.13 -47.14 -18.78
C ILE A 14 24.15 -45.98 -17.79
N LEU A 15 24.94 -44.94 -18.07
CA LEU A 15 25.01 -43.75 -17.23
C LEU A 15 23.69 -42.97 -17.30
N GLN A 16 23.09 -42.88 -18.49
CA GLN A 16 21.75 -42.30 -18.64
C GLN A 16 20.72 -43.04 -17.78
N LYS A 17 20.69 -44.38 -17.85
CA LYS A 17 19.76 -45.19 -17.04
C LYS A 17 20.00 -45.04 -15.54
N VAL A 18 21.25 -44.87 -15.10
CA VAL A 18 21.60 -44.65 -13.70
C VAL A 18 21.13 -43.26 -13.24
N VAL A 19 21.35 -42.22 -14.04
CA VAL A 19 20.83 -40.87 -13.77
C VAL A 19 19.31 -40.88 -13.66
N ASP A 20 18.62 -41.54 -14.59
CA ASP A 20 17.17 -41.65 -14.60
C ASP A 20 16.65 -42.45 -13.39
N PHE A 21 17.30 -43.57 -13.04
CA PHE A 21 16.90 -44.43 -11.92
C PHE A 21 17.08 -43.76 -10.55
N PHE A 22 18.16 -42.98 -10.37
CA PHE A 22 18.43 -42.24 -9.14
C PHE A 22 17.84 -40.83 -9.15
N GLU A 23 17.06 -40.48 -10.18
CA GLU A 23 16.44 -39.15 -10.36
C GLU A 23 17.43 -37.99 -10.17
N ILE A 24 18.67 -38.17 -10.64
CA ILE A 24 19.73 -37.18 -10.46
C ILE A 24 19.42 -36.01 -11.40
N THR A 25 19.01 -34.89 -10.82
CA THR A 25 18.76 -33.64 -11.55
C THR A 25 20.06 -32.88 -11.78
N ASP A 26 20.20 -32.23 -12.93
CA ASP A 26 21.35 -31.39 -13.30
C ASP A 26 21.53 -30.18 -12.34
N ILE A 27 20.41 -29.73 -11.76
CA ILE A 27 20.33 -28.64 -10.78
C ILE A 27 19.98 -29.20 -9.39
N GLY A 28 20.92 -29.92 -8.77
CA GLY A 28 20.73 -30.55 -7.47
C GLY A 28 21.81 -30.19 -6.45
N SER A 29 21.41 -29.96 -5.20
CA SER A 29 22.31 -29.71 -4.06
C SER A 29 22.82 -30.99 -3.38
N ALA A 30 22.52 -32.17 -3.96
CA ALA A 30 22.76 -33.50 -3.40
C ALA A 30 22.02 -33.80 -2.07
N PHE A 31 21.08 -32.95 -1.65
CA PHE A 31 20.23 -33.21 -0.49
C PHE A 31 18.95 -33.96 -0.88
N PRO A 32 18.37 -34.75 0.04
CA PRO A 32 17.02 -35.29 -0.12
C PRO A 32 16.02 -34.17 -0.44
N LYS A 33 15.03 -34.47 -1.29
CA LYS A 33 13.96 -33.52 -1.68
C LYS A 33 13.19 -32.97 -0.47
N GLU A 34 13.16 -33.72 0.64
CA GLU A 34 12.60 -33.29 1.93
C GLU A 34 13.35 -32.10 2.55
N LEU A 35 14.66 -32.02 2.35
CA LEU A 35 15.51 -30.95 2.88
C LEU A 35 15.66 -29.79 1.89
N PHE A 36 15.74 -30.09 0.60
CA PHE A 36 15.88 -29.08 -0.43
C PHE A 36 15.21 -29.53 -1.72
N ASN A 37 14.10 -28.89 -2.06
CA ASN A 37 13.44 -29.07 -3.35
C ASN A 37 13.54 -27.76 -4.15
N PRO A 38 14.39 -27.68 -5.18
CA PRO A 38 14.50 -26.50 -6.04
C PRO A 38 13.19 -26.20 -6.79
N HIS A 39 12.31 -27.19 -6.93
CA HIS A 39 10.98 -27.08 -7.54
C HIS A 39 9.86 -27.03 -6.50
N GLY A 40 10.19 -26.83 -5.22
CA GLY A 40 9.22 -26.81 -4.11
C GLY A 40 8.48 -25.49 -3.94
N TYR A 41 8.88 -24.45 -4.66
CA TYR A 41 8.26 -23.12 -4.57
C TYR A 41 6.83 -23.14 -5.14
N SER A 42 5.90 -22.52 -4.42
CA SER A 42 4.53 -22.32 -4.91
C SER A 42 4.55 -21.33 -6.06
N LYS A 43 3.55 -21.41 -6.96
CA LYS A 43 3.37 -20.41 -8.04
C LYS A 43 3.27 -18.98 -7.51
N ASP A 44 2.80 -18.82 -6.27
CA ASP A 44 2.66 -17.54 -5.60
C ASP A 44 3.99 -16.92 -5.17
N ASP A 45 5.04 -17.74 -5.04
CA ASP A 45 6.39 -17.29 -4.65
C ASP A 45 7.18 -16.73 -5.85
N PHE A 46 6.65 -16.89 -7.06
CA PHE A 46 7.29 -16.38 -8.27
C PHE A 46 7.00 -14.89 -8.46
N TYR A 47 7.94 -14.23 -9.13
CA TYR A 47 7.95 -12.80 -9.37
C TYR A 47 6.61 -12.22 -9.84
N ASP A 48 5.96 -12.88 -10.81
CA ASP A 48 4.70 -12.41 -11.37
C ASP A 48 3.58 -12.34 -10.33
N ALA A 49 3.48 -13.38 -9.49
CA ALA A 49 2.48 -13.43 -8.43
C ALA A 49 2.74 -12.41 -7.33
N LEU A 50 4.02 -12.20 -6.97
CA LEU A 50 4.43 -11.19 -5.99
C LEU A 50 4.06 -9.77 -6.44
N ILE A 51 4.31 -9.43 -7.72
CA ILE A 51 3.93 -8.12 -8.27
C ILE A 51 2.41 -7.93 -8.27
N LEU A 52 1.65 -8.96 -8.64
CA LEU A 52 0.20 -8.89 -8.63
C LEU A 52 -0.34 -8.67 -7.20
N ALA A 53 0.23 -9.38 -6.22
CA ALA A 53 -0.11 -9.20 -4.82
C ALA A 53 0.23 -7.78 -4.33
N GLN A 54 1.43 -7.28 -4.68
CA GLN A 54 1.85 -5.92 -4.32
C GLN A 54 0.93 -4.85 -4.91
N ARG A 55 0.62 -4.93 -6.20
CA ARG A 55 -0.31 -4.00 -6.87
C ARG A 55 -1.69 -4.03 -6.25
N ARG A 56 -2.20 -5.23 -5.91
CA ARG A 56 -3.49 -5.38 -5.23
C ARG A 56 -3.49 -4.69 -3.87
N ALA A 57 -2.44 -4.88 -3.07
CA ALA A 57 -2.30 -4.23 -1.77
C ALA A 57 -2.19 -2.70 -1.91
N GLN A 58 -1.40 -2.21 -2.86
CA GLN A 58 -1.26 -0.78 -3.14
C GLN A 58 -2.58 -0.15 -3.59
N ASN A 59 -3.32 -0.80 -4.48
CA ASN A 59 -4.63 -0.33 -4.95
C ASN A 59 -5.67 -0.28 -3.82
N LYS A 60 -5.61 -1.21 -2.87
CA LYS A 60 -6.48 -1.19 -1.69
C LYS A 60 -6.11 -0.02 -0.78
N ALA A 61 -4.83 0.14 -0.47
CA ALA A 61 -4.34 1.22 0.39
C ALA A 61 -4.61 2.61 -0.20
N SER A 62 -4.45 2.79 -1.51
CA SER A 62 -4.71 4.07 -2.17
C SER A 62 -6.19 4.45 -2.15
N ARG A 63 -7.10 3.50 -2.36
CA ARG A 63 -8.55 3.71 -2.23
C ARG A 63 -8.94 4.10 -0.81
N GLU A 64 -8.44 3.38 0.19
CA GLU A 64 -8.70 3.70 1.60
C GLU A 64 -8.17 5.09 1.98
N GLN A 65 -6.99 5.48 1.48
CA GLN A 65 -6.44 6.82 1.70
C GLN A 65 -7.28 7.90 1.02
N GLN A 66 -7.71 7.68 -0.23
CA GLN A 66 -8.57 8.61 -0.95
C GLN A 66 -9.91 8.80 -0.24
N GLU A 67 -10.54 7.70 0.21
CA GLU A 67 -11.79 7.75 0.97
C GLU A 67 -11.62 8.53 2.28
N LYS A 68 -10.54 8.30 3.03
CA LYS A 68 -10.24 9.05 4.25
C LYS A 68 -10.05 10.54 3.98
N GLN A 69 -9.31 10.90 2.93
CA GLN A 69 -9.11 12.29 2.54
C GLN A 69 -10.41 12.97 2.11
N GLN A 70 -11.26 12.27 1.35
CA GLN A 70 -12.57 12.78 0.94
C GLN A 70 -13.49 12.99 2.16
N LYS A 71 -13.52 12.04 3.09
CA LYS A 71 -14.30 12.19 4.34
C LYS A 71 -13.82 13.37 5.16
N LEU A 72 -12.50 13.54 5.31
CA LEU A 72 -11.92 14.67 6.05
C LEU A 72 -12.26 16.01 5.39
N GLN A 73 -12.19 16.10 4.05
CA GLN A 73 -12.59 17.30 3.32
C GLN A 73 -14.08 17.61 3.49
N GLN A 74 -14.95 16.59 3.40
CA GLN A 74 -16.39 16.77 3.65
C GLN A 74 -16.68 17.22 5.08
N GLU A 75 -15.98 16.68 6.07
CA GLU A 75 -16.16 17.07 7.47
C GLU A 75 -15.71 18.52 7.73
N GLN A 76 -14.58 18.93 7.15
CA GLN A 76 -14.14 20.34 7.18
C GLN A 76 -15.16 21.27 6.52
N GLN A 77 -15.71 20.89 5.37
CA GLN A 77 -16.77 21.67 4.70
C GLN A 77 -18.03 21.77 5.56
N LYS A 78 -18.46 20.69 6.22
CA LYS A 78 -19.61 20.70 7.13
C LYS A 78 -19.39 21.62 8.34
N LYS A 79 -18.20 21.59 8.94
CA LYS A 79 -17.82 22.48 10.04
C LYS A 79 -17.86 23.95 9.61
N MET A 80 -17.29 24.28 8.45
CA MET A 80 -17.35 25.65 7.92
C MET A 80 -18.79 26.13 7.68
N GLN A 81 -19.68 25.28 7.18
CA GLN A 81 -21.08 25.64 6.96
C GLN A 81 -21.85 25.83 8.28
N GLN A 82 -21.53 25.07 9.33
CA GLN A 82 -22.12 25.24 10.66
C GLN A 82 -21.61 26.49 11.39
N ASP A 83 -20.31 26.79 11.27
CA ASP A 83 -19.68 27.91 11.99
C ASP A 83 -19.90 29.26 11.29
N ALA A 84 -20.16 29.28 9.97
CA ALA A 84 -20.42 30.49 9.19
C ALA A 84 -21.54 31.39 9.77
N PRO A 85 -22.75 30.89 10.09
CA PRO A 85 -23.81 31.73 10.65
C PRO A 85 -23.46 32.24 12.07
N TYR A 86 -22.74 31.46 12.87
CA TYR A 86 -22.38 31.85 14.24
C TYR A 86 -21.31 32.95 14.26
N GLN A 87 -20.32 32.88 13.36
CA GLN A 87 -19.32 33.94 13.19
C GLN A 87 -19.93 35.24 12.65
N GLN A 88 -20.87 35.14 11.71
CA GLN A 88 -21.58 36.31 11.19
C GLN A 88 -22.39 37.00 12.29
N TYR A 89 -23.06 36.23 13.14
CA TYR A 89 -23.79 36.76 14.31
C TYR A 89 -22.84 37.48 15.28
N GLN A 90 -21.70 36.88 15.63
CA GLN A 90 -20.70 37.53 16.49
C GLN A 90 -20.12 38.82 15.88
N ALA A 91 -19.85 38.83 14.57
CA ALA A 91 -19.35 40.01 13.87
C ALA A 91 -20.38 41.15 13.87
N GLN A 92 -21.67 40.83 13.70
CA GLN A 92 -22.76 41.79 13.79
C GLN A 92 -22.88 42.39 15.20
N GLN A 93 -22.70 41.58 16.24
CA GLN A 93 -22.71 42.03 17.63
C GLN A 93 -21.52 42.96 17.95
N GLN A 94 -20.33 42.69 17.39
CA GLN A 94 -19.16 43.57 17.54
C GLN A 94 -19.33 44.90 16.79
N GLN A 95 -19.96 44.89 15.61
CA GLN A 95 -20.26 46.11 14.86
C GLN A 95 -21.28 46.99 15.59
N GLN A 96 -22.27 46.41 16.25
CA GLN A 96 -23.25 47.17 17.05
C GLN A 96 -22.63 47.81 18.30
N GLN A 97 -21.57 47.23 18.85
CA GLN A 97 -20.80 47.83 19.95
C GLN A 97 -19.84 48.93 19.47
N ARG A 98 -19.58 49.01 18.15
CA ARG A 98 -18.88 50.13 17.51
C ARG A 98 -19.91 51.18 17.10
N GLY A 99 -20.45 51.92 18.06
CA GLY A 99 -21.44 52.97 17.80
C GLY A 99 -20.92 54.08 16.86
N PRO A 100 -21.80 54.77 16.11
CA PRO A 100 -21.43 55.95 15.34
C PRO A 100 -21.26 57.13 16.30
N GLY A 101 -20.02 57.57 16.56
CA GLY A 101 -19.79 58.63 17.55
C GLY A 101 -18.40 59.21 17.49
N GLY A 102 -18.18 60.08 16.50
CA GLY A 102 -16.96 60.87 16.36
C GLY A 102 -17.06 61.98 15.31
N ALA A 103 -18.18 62.71 15.27
CA ALA A 103 -18.27 64.00 14.55
C ALA A 103 -18.94 65.03 15.47
N PRO A 104 -18.34 66.22 15.70
CA PRO A 104 -18.84 67.19 16.67
C PRO A 104 -19.88 68.12 16.04
N GLY A 105 -21.03 68.35 16.71
CA GLY A 105 -21.84 69.52 16.41
C GLY A 105 -23.33 69.44 16.73
N GLN A 106 -23.69 70.21 17.76
CA GLN A 106 -24.92 70.99 17.91
C GLN A 106 -26.21 70.29 18.41
N MET A 107 -26.53 70.60 19.68
CA MET A 107 -27.85 70.48 20.30
C MET A 107 -28.82 71.55 19.76
N PRO A 108 -30.10 71.26 19.57
CA PRO A 108 -31.14 72.28 19.45
C PRO A 108 -31.71 72.65 20.84
N PRO A 109 -32.19 73.90 21.05
CA PRO A 109 -32.69 74.35 22.33
C PRO A 109 -34.15 73.93 22.59
N ILE A 110 -34.46 73.81 23.86
CA ILE A 110 -35.73 73.35 24.44
C ILE A 110 -36.54 74.59 24.88
N PRO A 111 -37.89 74.63 24.73
CA PRO A 111 -38.77 75.33 25.66
C PRO A 111 -39.19 74.41 26.82
#